data_AF-A0A8T4LHH4-F1
#
_entry.id   AF-A0A8T4LHH4-F1
#
_cell.length_a   1.000
_cell.length_b   1.000
_cell.length_c   1.000
_cell.angle_alpha   90.00
_cell.angle_beta   90.00
_cell.angle_gamma   90.00
#
_symmetry.space_group_name_H-M   'P 1'
#
loop_
_entity.id
_entity.type
_entity.pdbx_description
1 polymer ?
#
loop_
_entity_poly.entity_id
_entity_poly.type
_entity_poly.pdbx_seq_one_letter_code
_entity_poly.pdbx_strand_id
1 'polypeptide(L)'
;MGVKVDFKAVRERLSKFGKELKKINIAVYVDGPNILRKELGIDLKDVKKAIEQFGRIKIGKVFLNQYASNKLLEAVVNQGFETVITVGDVDVSMAAEAVECIFNSHIQAIAFVTRDSDFTPAIVKAKRYGKETIVVLADPQSAAALKNNADHVISLGATRKG
;
A
#
# COMPACT_ATOMS: atom_id res chain seq x y z
N MET A 1 -22.02 -26.88 -37.90
CA MET A 1 -20.65 -26.32 -37.73
C MET A 1 -20.21 -26.57 -36.29
N GLY A 2 -19.31 -27.53 -36.06
CA GLY A 2 -18.79 -27.79 -34.72
C GLY A 2 -17.65 -26.81 -34.41
N VAL A 3 -17.79 -26.03 -33.33
CA VAL A 3 -16.69 -25.19 -32.84
C VAL A 3 -15.59 -26.11 -32.33
N LYS A 4 -14.45 -26.14 -33.03
CA LYS A 4 -13.23 -26.78 -32.50
C LYS A 4 -12.74 -25.92 -31.33
N VAL A 5 -12.91 -26.42 -30.11
CA VAL A 5 -12.35 -25.79 -28.92
C VAL A 5 -10.89 -26.23 -28.80
N ASP A 6 -9.98 -25.26 -28.80
CA ASP A 6 -8.57 -25.50 -28.51
C ASP A 6 -8.36 -25.58 -26.99
N PHE A 7 -8.37 -26.81 -26.48
CA PHE A 7 -8.15 -27.10 -25.07
C PHE A 7 -6.76 -26.68 -24.56
N LYS A 8 -5.76 -26.55 -25.44
CA LYS A 8 -4.42 -26.07 -25.06
C LYS A 8 -4.47 -24.58 -24.78
N ALA A 9 -5.08 -23.80 -25.67
CA ALA A 9 -5.27 -22.36 -25.48
C ALA A 9 -6.12 -22.06 -24.23
N VAL A 10 -7.16 -22.85 -23.96
CA VAL A 10 -7.98 -22.72 -22.74
C VAL A 10 -7.15 -23.00 -21.49
N ARG A 11 -6.36 -24.08 -21.46
CA ARG A 11 -5.46 -24.39 -20.32
C ARG A 11 -4.43 -23.30 -20.08
N GLU A 12 -3.87 -22.75 -21.14
CA GLU A 12 -2.84 -21.70 -21.06
C GLU A 12 -3.45 -20.41 -20.50
N ARG A 13 -4.66 -20.04 -20.94
CA ARG A 13 -5.44 -18.94 -20.36
C ARG A 13 -5.78 -19.17 -18.90
N LEU A 14 -6.25 -20.37 -18.52
CA LEU A 14 -6.58 -20.70 -17.13
C LEU A 14 -5.33 -20.72 -16.22
N SER A 15 -4.19 -21.19 -16.72
CA SER A 15 -2.91 -21.17 -15.99
C SER A 15 -2.41 -19.75 -15.77
N LYS A 16 -2.49 -18.90 -16.81
CA LYS A 16 -2.18 -17.47 -16.71
C LYS A 16 -3.15 -16.76 -15.76
N PHE A 17 -4.44 -17.06 -15.86
CA PHE A 17 -5.48 -16.53 -14.98
C PHE A 17 -5.26 -16.99 -13.54
N GLY A 18 -4.89 -18.26 -13.29
CA GLY A 18 -4.52 -18.79 -11.98
C GLY A 18 -3.26 -18.15 -11.39
N LYS A 19 -2.26 -17.85 -12.23
CA LYS A 19 -1.07 -17.07 -11.81
C LYS A 19 -1.42 -15.60 -11.53
N GLU A 20 -2.34 -15.00 -12.27
CA GLU A 20 -2.85 -13.66 -11.99
C GLU A 20 -3.76 -13.61 -10.75
N LEU A 21 -4.51 -14.69 -10.48
CA LEU A 21 -5.31 -14.92 -9.27
C LEU A 21 -4.44 -15.16 -8.03
N LYS A 22 -3.17 -15.55 -8.21
CA LYS A 22 -2.17 -15.69 -7.13
C LYS A 22 -1.63 -14.36 -6.60
N LYS A 23 -2.00 -13.22 -7.19
CA LYS A 23 -1.66 -11.90 -6.61
C LYS A 23 -2.55 -11.64 -5.40
N ILE A 24 -1.94 -11.61 -4.22
CA ILE A 24 -2.61 -11.32 -2.95
C ILE A 24 -3.33 -9.96 -2.99
N ASN A 25 -4.42 -9.82 -2.25
CA ASN A 25 -5.09 -8.55 -2.12
C ASN A 25 -4.42 -7.71 -1.02
N ILE A 26 -4.18 -6.44 -1.33
CA ILE A 26 -3.40 -5.53 -0.50
C ILE A 26 -4.29 -4.35 -0.08
N ALA A 27 -4.25 -4.01 1.19
CA ALA A 27 -4.68 -2.71 1.70
C ALA A 27 -3.48 -1.77 1.78
N VAL A 28 -3.60 -0.56 1.25
CA VAL A 28 -2.55 0.45 1.26
C VAL A 28 -3.03 1.64 2.08
N TYR A 29 -2.24 1.98 3.09
CA TYR A 29 -2.48 3.11 3.98
C TYR A 29 -1.31 4.06 3.90
N VAL A 30 -1.60 5.29 3.48
CA VAL A 30 -0.59 6.33 3.27
C VAL A 30 -0.76 7.43 4.31
N ASP A 31 0.33 7.70 5.01
CA ASP A 31 0.49 8.82 5.92
C ASP A 31 0.77 10.08 5.09
N GLY A 32 -0.29 10.81 4.77
CA GLY A 32 -0.23 11.98 3.90
C GLY A 32 0.70 13.08 4.43
N PRO A 33 0.58 13.54 5.70
CA PRO A 33 1.45 14.56 6.26
C PRO A 33 2.94 14.22 6.19
N ASN A 34 3.32 12.95 6.37
CA ASN A 34 4.74 12.57 6.36
C ASN A 34 5.25 12.17 4.98
N ILE A 35 4.40 11.84 4.00
CA ILE A 35 4.80 11.36 2.67
C ILE A 35 4.60 12.40 1.57
N LEU A 36 3.50 13.16 1.58
CA LEU A 36 3.12 14.07 0.49
C LEU A 36 3.70 15.48 0.66
N ARG A 37 4.95 15.54 1.13
CA ARG A 37 5.70 16.78 1.26
C ARG A 37 6.52 17.03 0.00
N LYS A 38 6.52 18.27 -0.49
CA LYS A 38 7.19 18.63 -1.76
C LYS A 38 8.67 18.29 -1.76
N GLU A 39 9.35 18.48 -0.62
CA GLU A 39 10.77 18.21 -0.44
C GLU A 39 11.15 16.73 -0.56
N LEU A 40 10.20 15.81 -0.37
CA LEU A 40 10.44 14.37 -0.52
C LEU A 40 10.33 13.91 -1.98
N GLY A 41 9.63 14.67 -2.83
CA GLY A 41 9.46 14.34 -4.24
C GLY A 41 8.77 13.00 -4.49
N ILE A 42 7.98 12.50 -3.53
CA ILE A 42 7.29 11.22 -3.65
C ILE A 42 5.99 11.39 -4.42
N ASP A 43 5.82 10.57 -5.46
CA ASP A 43 4.58 10.47 -6.21
C ASP A 43 3.80 9.21 -5.76
N LEU A 44 2.52 9.39 -5.41
CA LEU A 44 1.59 8.30 -5.10
C LEU A 44 1.47 7.29 -6.24
N LYS A 45 1.69 7.72 -7.49
CA LYS A 45 1.75 6.83 -8.65
C LYS A 45 2.88 5.82 -8.52
N ASP A 46 4.04 6.23 -8.03
CA ASP A 46 5.21 5.36 -7.89
C ASP A 46 5.07 4.46 -6.66
N VAL A 47 4.48 4.98 -5.58
CA VAL A 47 4.04 4.17 -4.42
C VAL A 47 3.12 3.04 -4.89
N LYS A 48 2.07 3.39 -5.64
CA LYS A 48 1.10 2.43 -6.16
C LYS A 48 1.77 1.35 -7.01
N LYS A 49 2.56 1.75 -8.00
CA LYS A 49 3.27 0.82 -8.89
C LYS A 49 4.20 -0.12 -8.14
N ALA A 50 4.92 0.37 -7.12
CA ALA A 50 5.84 -0.44 -6.34
C ALA A 50 5.08 -1.52 -5.55
N ILE A 51 3.93 -1.17 -4.96
CA ILE A 51 3.09 -2.12 -4.22
C ILE A 51 2.40 -3.12 -5.15
N GLU A 52 1.98 -2.71 -6.36
CA GLU A 52 1.33 -3.58 -7.36
C GLU A 52 2.22 -4.74 -7.88
N GLN A 53 3.53 -4.69 -7.59
CA GLN A 53 4.45 -5.80 -7.81
C GLN A 53 4.14 -7.00 -6.89
N PHE A 54 3.66 -6.74 -5.67
CA PHE A 54 3.34 -7.76 -4.68
C PHE A 54 1.93 -8.32 -4.84
N GLY A 55 0.99 -7.52 -5.34
CA GLY A 55 -0.41 -7.92 -5.35
C GLY A 55 -1.36 -6.93 -6.02
N ARG A 56 -2.65 -7.08 -5.70
CA ARG A 56 -3.72 -6.20 -6.19
C ARG A 56 -4.15 -5.28 -5.05
N ILE A 57 -4.05 -3.98 -5.26
CA ILE A 57 -4.57 -2.99 -4.31
C ILE A 57 -6.11 -3.07 -4.33
N LYS A 58 -6.70 -3.42 -3.18
CA LYS A 58 -8.16 -3.49 -3.00
C LYS A 58 -8.68 -2.35 -2.13
N ILE A 59 -7.86 -1.89 -1.20
CA ILE A 59 -8.11 -0.73 -0.37
C ILE A 59 -6.90 0.18 -0.56
N GLY A 60 -7.14 1.44 -0.91
CA GLY A 60 -6.09 2.45 -1.00
C GLY A 60 -6.60 3.72 -0.35
N LYS A 61 -6.09 4.04 0.84
CA LYS A 61 -6.49 5.24 1.59
C LYS A 61 -5.27 6.12 1.87
N VAL A 62 -5.43 7.43 1.71
CA VAL A 62 -4.47 8.44 2.13
C VAL A 62 -5.09 9.23 3.26
N PHE A 63 -4.45 9.19 4.42
CA PHE A 63 -4.87 9.93 5.60
C PHE A 63 -4.27 11.33 5.57
N LEU A 64 -5.12 12.32 5.79
CA LEU A 64 -4.79 13.73 5.65
C LEU A 64 -5.38 14.51 6.82
N ASN A 65 -4.70 15.59 7.19
CA ASN A 65 -5.26 16.54 8.14
C ASN A 65 -6.40 17.36 7.49
N GLN A 66 -7.24 17.94 8.33
CA GLN A 66 -8.38 18.79 7.93
C GLN A 66 -8.03 20.03 7.08
N TYR A 67 -6.76 20.41 7.03
CA TYR A 67 -6.29 21.57 6.26
C TYR A 67 -5.75 21.19 4.89
N ALA A 68 -5.88 19.93 4.47
CA ALA A 68 -5.47 19.48 3.15
C ALA A 68 -6.19 20.26 2.04
N SER A 69 -5.42 20.86 1.15
CA SER A 69 -5.97 21.65 0.03
C SER A 69 -6.77 20.79 -0.94
N ASN A 70 -7.80 21.35 -1.56
CA ASN A 70 -8.60 20.67 -2.60
C ASN A 70 -7.74 20.06 -3.71
N LYS A 71 -6.69 20.76 -4.16
CA LYS A 71 -5.77 20.26 -5.19
C LYS A 71 -5.04 18.98 -4.77
N LEU A 72 -4.72 18.85 -3.48
CA LEU A 72 -4.11 17.63 -2.95
C LEU A 72 -5.13 16.48 -2.93
N LEU A 73 -6.37 16.76 -2.51
CA LEU A 73 -7.45 15.76 -2.53
C LEU A 73 -7.69 15.23 -3.94
N GLU A 74 -7.80 16.12 -4.92
CA GLU A 74 -7.94 15.77 -6.34
C GLU A 74 -6.76 14.92 -6.82
N ALA A 75 -5.53 15.29 -6.46
CA ALA A 75 -4.34 14.53 -6.84
C ALA A 75 -4.37 13.09 -6.27
N VAL A 76 -4.80 12.91 -5.03
CA VAL A 76 -4.97 11.60 -4.39
C VAL A 76 -6.01 10.76 -5.15
N VAL A 77 -7.20 11.33 -5.38
CA VAL A 77 -8.31 10.65 -6.06
C VAL A 77 -7.93 10.26 -7.50
N ASN A 78 -7.21 11.12 -8.21
CA ASN A 78 -6.74 10.85 -9.57
C ASN A 78 -5.77 9.65 -9.65
N GLN A 79 -5.09 9.28 -8.56
CA GLN A 79 -4.28 8.06 -8.50
C GLN A 79 -5.08 6.80 -8.12
N GLY A 80 -6.38 6.97 -7.84
CA GLY A 80 -7.31 5.90 -7.46
C GLY A 80 -7.26 5.55 -5.97
N PHE A 81 -6.89 6.51 -5.12
CA PHE A 81 -6.95 6.37 -3.66
C PHE A 81 -8.14 7.17 -3.10
N GLU A 82 -8.71 6.67 -2.01
CA GLU A 82 -9.66 7.40 -1.17
C GLU A 82 -8.91 8.36 -0.23
N THR A 83 -9.46 9.55 0.00
CA THR A 83 -8.94 10.49 1.01
C THR A 83 -9.67 10.32 2.32
N VAL A 84 -8.95 10.12 3.43
CA VAL A 84 -9.50 10.12 4.79
C VAL A 84 -9.06 11.41 5.48
N ILE A 85 -10.01 12.30 5.73
CA ILE A 85 -9.75 13.59 6.40
C ILE A 85 -10.02 13.45 7.89
N THR A 86 -9.02 13.80 8.69
CA THR A 86 -9.08 13.66 10.15
C THR A 86 -8.87 15.03 10.81
N VAL A 87 -9.72 15.34 11.79
CA VAL A 87 -9.63 16.53 12.67
C VAL A 87 -8.60 16.32 13.78
N GLY A 88 -8.49 15.09 14.28
CA GLY A 88 -7.49 14.68 15.26
C GLY A 88 -6.18 14.21 14.64
N ASP A 89 -5.47 13.36 15.39
CA ASP A 89 -4.19 12.80 14.98
C ASP A 89 -4.36 11.82 13.80
N VAL A 90 -3.70 12.13 12.68
CA VAL A 90 -3.71 11.33 11.46
C VAL A 90 -3.12 9.95 11.70
N ASP A 91 -2.08 9.84 12.52
CA ASP A 91 -1.37 8.60 12.75
C ASP A 91 -2.22 7.63 13.57
N VAL A 92 -2.96 8.16 14.55
CA VAL A 92 -3.94 7.38 15.34
C VAL A 92 -5.06 6.84 14.44
N SER A 93 -5.64 7.69 13.59
CA SER A 93 -6.71 7.25 12.67
C SER A 93 -6.23 6.21 11.67
N MET A 94 -5.02 6.39 11.12
CA MET A 94 -4.43 5.41 10.21
C MET A 94 -4.12 4.08 10.92
N ALA A 95 -3.56 4.13 12.13
CA ALA A 95 -3.27 2.93 12.91
C ALA A 95 -4.55 2.16 13.28
N ALA A 96 -5.61 2.87 13.67
CA ALA A 96 -6.90 2.28 13.98
C ALA A 96 -7.51 1.55 12.77
N GLU A 97 -7.55 2.21 11.61
CA GLU A 97 -8.05 1.61 10.36
C GLU A 97 -7.21 0.38 9.96
N ALA A 98 -5.88 0.49 10.08
CA ALA A 98 -4.99 -0.62 9.75
C ALA A 98 -5.25 -1.83 10.66
N VAL A 99 -5.49 -1.61 11.96
CA VAL A 99 -5.81 -2.67 12.92
C VAL A 99 -7.18 -3.30 12.62
N GLU A 100 -8.18 -2.51 12.23
CA GLU A 100 -9.47 -3.05 11.79
C GLU A 100 -9.31 -3.93 10.54
N CYS A 101 -8.51 -3.49 9.57
CA CYS A 101 -8.25 -4.20 8.32
C CYS A 101 -7.60 -5.58 8.52
N ILE A 102 -6.88 -5.80 9.63
CA ILE A 102 -6.33 -7.11 10.00
C ILE A 102 -7.43 -8.18 10.02
N PHE A 103 -8.67 -7.84 10.36
CA PHE A 103 -9.76 -8.80 10.45
C PHE A 103 -10.49 -9.01 9.12
N ASN A 104 -10.14 -8.26 8.07
CA ASN A 104 -10.73 -8.45 6.74
C ASN A 104 -10.11 -9.67 6.05
N SER A 105 -10.89 -10.75 5.89
CA SER A 105 -10.45 -12.00 5.25
C SER A 105 -10.11 -11.86 3.77
N HIS A 106 -10.61 -10.81 3.10
CA HIS A 106 -10.33 -10.56 1.68
C HIS A 106 -8.99 -9.86 1.46
N ILE A 107 -8.33 -9.37 2.50
CA ILE A 107 -7.02 -8.72 2.45
C ILE A 107 -5.98 -9.66 3.02
N GLN A 108 -4.88 -9.89 2.32
CA GLN A 108 -3.79 -10.77 2.79
C GLN A 108 -2.54 -9.97 3.16
N ALA A 109 -2.36 -8.77 2.62
CA ALA A 109 -1.26 -7.88 3.01
C ALA A 109 -1.74 -6.46 3.35
N ILE A 110 -1.01 -5.82 4.25
CA ILE A 110 -1.20 -4.40 4.58
C ILE A 110 0.11 -3.67 4.29
N ALA A 111 0.03 -2.65 3.43
CA ALA A 111 1.12 -1.78 3.09
C ALA A 111 1.00 -0.45 3.86
N PHE A 112 2.02 -0.12 4.64
CA PHE A 112 2.17 1.13 5.36
C PHE A 112 3.14 2.03 4.59
N VAL A 113 2.65 3.16 4.10
CA VAL A 113 3.47 4.16 3.41
C VAL A 113 3.64 5.33 4.37
N THR A 114 4.75 5.31 5.09
CA THR A 114 5.03 6.25 6.19
C THR A 114 6.54 6.33 6.43
N ARG A 115 6.96 7.38 7.13
CA ARG A 115 8.31 7.49 7.72
C ARG A 115 8.29 7.27 9.23
N ASP A 116 7.12 7.15 9.83
CA ASP A 116 6.95 7.13 11.28
C ASP A 116 7.09 5.71 11.83
N SER A 117 8.03 5.52 12.76
CA SER A 117 8.22 4.26 13.47
C SER A 117 7.09 3.93 14.43
N ASP A 118 6.22 4.87 14.76
CA ASP A 118 5.13 4.68 15.70
C ASP A 118 4.04 3.73 15.17
N PHE A 119 4.05 3.41 13.87
CA PHE A 119 3.23 2.35 13.28
C PHE A 119 3.75 0.92 13.58
N THR A 120 4.93 0.77 14.18
CA THR A 120 5.51 -0.55 14.51
C THR A 120 4.55 -1.47 15.27
N PRO A 121 3.80 -1.02 16.30
CA PRO A 121 2.82 -1.86 16.98
C PRO A 121 1.71 -2.39 16.05
N ALA A 122 1.22 -1.58 15.10
CA ALA A 122 0.22 -2.00 14.13
C ALA A 122 0.78 -3.04 13.14
N ILE A 123 2.01 -2.84 12.68
CA ILE A 123 2.73 -3.80 11.80
C ILE A 123 2.92 -5.14 12.52
N VAL A 124 3.45 -5.13 13.75
CA VAL A 124 3.65 -6.35 14.55
C VAL A 124 2.32 -7.05 14.83
N LYS A 125 1.23 -6.28 15.05
CA LYS A 125 -0.11 -6.84 15.20
C LYS A 125 -0.55 -7.54 13.93
N ALA A 126 -0.45 -6.90 12.77
CA ALA A 126 -0.84 -7.47 11.48
C ALA A 126 -0.12 -8.81 11.21
N LYS A 127 1.19 -8.85 11.45
CA LYS A 127 1.99 -10.08 11.35
C LYS A 127 1.51 -11.20 12.26
N ARG A 128 1.22 -10.86 13.53
CA ARG A 128 0.73 -11.83 14.51
C ARG A 128 -0.57 -12.51 14.07
N TYR A 129 -1.41 -11.81 13.31
CA TYR A 129 -2.66 -12.34 12.76
C TYR A 129 -2.51 -12.90 11.34
N GLY A 130 -1.27 -13.09 10.86
CA GLY A 130 -0.99 -13.75 9.59
C GLY A 130 -1.19 -12.88 8.35
N LYS A 131 -1.22 -11.55 8.50
CA LYS A 131 -1.10 -10.63 7.36
C LYS A 131 0.36 -10.45 6.99
N GLU A 132 0.65 -10.45 5.70
CA GLU A 132 1.92 -9.95 5.19
C GLU A 132 2.00 -8.43 5.38
N THR A 133 3.16 -7.91 5.76
CA THR A 133 3.35 -6.47 5.99
C THR A 133 4.39 -5.89 5.04
N ILE A 134 4.01 -4.80 4.38
CA ILE A 134 4.86 -4.07 3.46
C ILE A 134 5.05 -2.67 4.03
N VAL A 135 6.29 -2.19 4.12
CA VAL A 135 6.58 -0.80 4.46
C VAL A 135 7.22 -0.12 3.26
N VAL A 136 6.71 1.05 2.90
CA VAL A 136 7.26 1.89 1.84
C VAL A 136 7.90 3.12 2.47
N LEU A 137 9.23 3.16 2.44
CA LEU A 137 10.03 4.22 3.03
C LEU A 137 10.45 5.24 1.98
N ALA A 138 10.24 6.52 2.30
CA ALA A 138 10.78 7.66 1.56
C ALA A 138 12.31 7.78 1.62
N ASP A 139 12.88 7.46 2.79
CA ASP A 139 14.30 7.58 3.08
C ASP A 139 14.78 6.29 3.77
N PRO A 140 15.72 5.54 3.15
CA PRO A 140 16.25 4.31 3.73
C PRO A 140 16.90 4.51 5.10
N GLN A 141 17.40 5.70 5.45
CA GLN A 141 18.08 5.91 6.73
C GLN A 141 17.12 6.13 7.90
N SER A 142 15.84 6.39 7.60
CA SER A 142 14.90 6.99 8.56
C SER A 142 14.13 6.02 9.47
N ALA A 143 14.20 4.69 9.28
CA ALA A 143 13.30 3.80 10.04
C ALA A 143 13.83 2.37 10.27
N ALA A 144 14.86 2.21 11.11
CA ALA A 144 15.39 0.90 11.48
C ALA A 144 14.32 -0.03 12.11
N ALA A 145 13.47 0.52 12.97
CA ALA A 145 12.40 -0.23 13.62
C ALA A 145 11.38 -0.79 12.62
N LEU A 146 10.93 0.01 11.65
CA LEU A 146 10.01 -0.45 10.60
C LEU A 146 10.64 -1.56 9.76
N LYS A 147 11.91 -1.40 9.38
CA LYS A 147 12.63 -2.40 8.58
C LYS A 147 12.74 -3.75 9.26
N ASN A 148 13.04 -3.75 10.56
CA ASN A 148 13.23 -4.97 11.32
C ASN A 148 11.92 -5.71 11.60
N ASN A 149 10.79 -5.00 11.57
CA ASN A 149 9.49 -5.58 11.89
C ASN A 149 8.64 -5.92 10.66
N ALA A 150 8.79 -5.24 9.53
CA ALA A 150 8.05 -5.54 8.30
C ALA A 150 8.56 -6.82 7.59
N ASP A 151 7.69 -7.48 6.83
CA ASP A 151 8.08 -8.62 5.98
C ASP A 151 8.77 -8.15 4.69
N HIS A 152 8.31 -7.01 4.16
CA HIS A 152 8.85 -6.39 2.96
C HIS A 152 9.09 -4.90 3.17
N VAL A 153 10.20 -4.41 2.65
CA VAL A 153 10.55 -2.99 2.67
C VAL A 153 10.82 -2.52 1.24
N ILE A 154 10.12 -1.46 0.84
CA ILE A 154 10.32 -0.74 -0.41
C ILE A 154 10.95 0.60 -0.07
N SER A 155 11.96 1.02 -0.83
CA SER A 155 12.53 2.37 -0.71
C SER A 155 12.17 3.21 -1.94
N LEU A 156 11.51 4.35 -1.72
CA LEU A 156 11.12 5.33 -2.74
C LEU A 156 11.84 6.64 -2.45
N GLY A 157 12.95 6.88 -3.14
CA GLY A 157 13.78 8.05 -2.96
C GLY A 157 14.96 7.97 -3.93
N ALA A 158 15.53 9.11 -4.30
CA ALA A 158 16.41 9.24 -5.46
C ALA A 158 17.62 8.29 -5.42
N THR A 159 17.55 7.21 -6.20
CA THR A 159 18.73 6.77 -6.94
C THR A 159 19.06 7.90 -7.92
N ARG A 160 19.87 8.87 -7.49
CA ARG A 160 20.76 9.55 -8.43
C ARG A 160 21.75 8.48 -8.91
N LYS A 161 21.36 7.71 -9.92
CA LYS A 161 22.35 7.07 -10.78
C LYS A 161 22.98 8.21 -11.59
N GLY A 162 24.29 8.36 -11.41
CA GLY A 162 25.11 9.21 -12.28
C GLY A 162 25.08 8.76 -13.72
#